data_AF-A0A848TMS0-F1
#
_entry.id   AF-A0A848TMS0-F1
#
_cell.length_a   1.000
_cell.length_b   1.000
_cell.length_c   1.000
_cell.angle_alpha   90.00
_cell.angle_beta   90.00
_cell.angle_gamma   90.00
#
_symmetry.space_group_name_H-M   'P 1'
#
loop_
_entity.id
_entity.type
_entity.pdbx_description
1 polymer ?
#
loop_
_entity_poly.entity_id
_entity_poly.type
_entity_poly.pdbx_seq_one_letter_code
_entity_poly.pdbx_strand_id
1 'polypeptide(L)'
;MTDSEHDSAYSWLRLAISLALAVVGNIGMWAVIVVLPDMQAEFGIARADASLPYAAAMIGFAAGNLTLGPAVDRWGITPVLAFSAILQALGFLLASVAGSIAV
;
A
#
# COMPACT_ATOMS: atom_id res chain seq x y z
N MET A 1 11.68 36.22 11.23
CA MET A 1 11.93 34.89 10.62
C MET A 1 12.37 33.99 11.76
N THR A 2 11.46 33.18 12.28
CA THR A 2 11.68 32.33 13.45
C THR A 2 11.93 30.90 12.97
N ASP A 3 13.21 30.55 12.81
CA ASP A 3 13.66 29.22 12.37
C ASP A 3 13.37 28.08 13.39
N SER A 4 12.68 28.37 14.50
CA SER A 4 12.45 27.44 15.62
C SER A 4 11.16 26.59 15.50
N GLU A 5 10.27 26.86 14.56
CA GLU A 5 9.00 26.11 14.42
C GLU A 5 9.20 24.76 13.70
N HIS A 6 10.13 24.69 12.74
CA HIS A 6 10.37 23.49 11.94
C HIS A 6 11.25 22.45 12.65
N ASP A 7 12.14 22.88 13.53
CA ASP A 7 13.08 22.00 14.25
C ASP A 7 12.62 21.71 15.71
N SER A 8 11.31 21.57 15.88
CA SER A 8 10.70 21.18 17.16
C SER A 8 10.57 19.65 17.24
N ALA A 9 10.59 19.09 18.45
CA ALA A 9 10.34 17.66 18.68
C ALA A 9 9.00 17.19 18.07
N TYR A 10 8.01 18.08 17.99
CA TYR A 10 6.74 17.82 17.32
C TYR A 10 6.88 17.61 15.79
N SER A 11 7.72 18.41 15.14
CA SER A 11 7.99 18.31 13.70
C SER A 11 8.76 17.04 13.36
N TRP A 12 9.75 16.67 14.18
CA TRP A 12 10.45 15.39 14.08
C TRP A 12 9.54 14.19 14.30
N LEU A 13 8.61 14.25 15.26
CA LEU A 13 7.63 13.19 15.47
C LEU A 13 6.70 13.03 14.25
N ARG A 14 6.19 14.12 13.69
CA ARG A 14 5.38 14.09 12.45
C ARG A 14 6.16 13.50 11.28
N LEU A 15 7.44 13.86 11.14
CA LEU A 15 8.32 13.31 10.12
C LEU A 15 8.50 11.80 10.31
N ALA A 16 8.82 11.35 11.52
CA ALA A 16 8.99 9.93 11.84
C ALA A 16 7.73 9.11 11.57
N ILE A 17 6.55 9.63 11.94
CA ILE A 17 5.26 8.99 11.65
C ILE A 17 5.01 8.94 10.14
N SER A 18 5.25 10.04 9.43
CA SER A 18 5.06 10.09 7.97
C SER A 18 5.99 9.11 7.26
N LEU A 19 7.23 8.99 7.72
CA LEU A 19 8.20 8.02 7.21
C LEU A 19 7.75 6.58 7.50
N ALA A 20 7.31 6.27 8.72
CA ALA A 20 6.81 4.95 9.07
C ALA A 20 5.59 4.57 8.20
N LEU A 21 4.66 5.50 7.99
CA LEU A 21 3.50 5.31 7.11
C LEU A 21 3.93 5.08 5.66
N ALA A 22 4.92 5.83 5.16
CA ALA A 22 5.45 5.65 3.82
C ALA A 22 6.11 4.28 3.63
N VAL A 23 6.87 3.80 4.63
CA VAL A 23 7.49 2.47 4.62
C VAL A 23 6.42 1.38 4.58
N VAL A 24 5.42 1.44 5.47
CA VAL A 24 4.34 0.45 5.54
C VAL A 24 3.49 0.47 4.27
N GLY A 25 3.16 1.66 3.75
CA GLY A 25 2.39 1.79 2.51
C GLY A 25 3.12 1.20 1.29
N ASN A 26 4.45 1.20 1.28
CA ASN A 26 5.23 0.64 0.18
C ASN A 26 5.20 -0.90 0.14
N ILE A 27 4.85 -1.57 1.25
CA ILE A 27 4.78 -3.03 1.35
C ILE A 27 3.81 -3.61 0.31
N GLY A 28 2.68 -2.94 0.08
CA GLY A 28 1.67 -3.40 -0.90
C GLY A 28 2.22 -3.57 -2.31
N MET A 29 3.18 -2.75 -2.72
CA MET A 29 3.76 -2.78 -4.05
C MET A 29 4.81 -3.90 -4.22
N TRP A 30 5.57 -4.20 -3.16
CA TRP A 30 6.66 -5.18 -3.20
C TRP A 30 6.26 -6.59 -2.77
N ALA A 31 5.22 -6.72 -1.94
CA ALA A 31 4.79 -8.01 -1.40
C ALA A 31 4.52 -9.06 -2.50
N VAL A 32 3.87 -8.67 -3.61
CA VAL A 32 3.56 -9.57 -4.72
C VAL A 32 4.82 -10.11 -5.39
N ILE A 33 5.87 -9.30 -5.51
CA ILE A 33 7.13 -9.68 -6.15
C ILE A 33 7.88 -10.68 -5.27
N VAL A 34 7.87 -10.47 -3.95
CA VAL A 34 8.54 -11.34 -2.98
C VAL A 34 7.87 -12.71 -2.90
N VAL A 35 6.54 -12.76 -2.97
CA VAL A 35 5.75 -13.98 -2.86
C VAL A 35 5.70 -14.78 -4.18
N LEU A 36 5.98 -14.15 -5.32
CA LEU A 36 5.98 -14.78 -6.65
C LEU A 36 6.73 -16.15 -6.74
N PRO A 37 7.98 -16.30 -6.27
CA PRO A 37 8.69 -17.59 -6.33
C PRO A 37 8.02 -18.65 -5.45
N ASP A 38 7.52 -18.29 -4.28
CA ASP A 38 6.83 -19.20 -3.37
C ASP A 38 5.50 -19.67 -3.98
N MET A 39 4.74 -18.77 -4.64
CA MET A 39 3.50 -19.14 -5.33
C MET A 39 3.75 -20.06 -6.54
N GLN A 40 4.84 -19.86 -7.27
CA GLN A 40 5.22 -20.76 -8.38
C GLN A 40 5.57 -22.16 -7.86
N ALA A 41 6.24 -22.25 -6.70
CA ALA A 41 6.60 -23.52 -6.08
C ALA A 41 5.38 -24.25 -5.48
N GLU A 42 4.49 -23.52 -4.82
CA GLU A 42 3.36 -24.10 -4.08
C GLU A 42 2.19 -24.49 -4.99
N PHE A 43 1.91 -23.70 -6.03
CA PHE A 43 0.78 -23.93 -6.93
C PHE A 43 1.18 -24.50 -8.30
N GLY A 44 2.48 -24.65 -8.59
CA GLY A 44 2.98 -25.25 -9.83
C GLY A 44 2.60 -24.48 -11.11
N ILE A 45 2.30 -23.19 -10.98
CA ILE A 45 1.71 -22.34 -12.05
C ILE A 45 2.79 -21.75 -12.95
N ALA A 46 2.42 -21.54 -14.22
CA ALA A 46 3.27 -20.84 -15.17
C ALA A 46 3.46 -19.38 -14.74
N ARG A 47 4.61 -18.78 -15.08
CA ARG A 47 4.95 -17.38 -14.76
C ARG A 47 3.87 -16.37 -15.20
N ALA A 48 3.11 -16.71 -16.24
CA ALA A 48 2.00 -15.90 -16.75
C ALA A 48 0.87 -15.75 -15.71
N ASP A 49 0.45 -16.85 -15.08
CA ASP A 49 -0.64 -16.84 -14.10
C ASP A 49 -0.23 -16.15 -12.80
N ALA A 50 1.04 -16.32 -12.40
CA ALA A 50 1.63 -15.62 -11.26
C ALA A 50 1.75 -14.09 -11.46
N SER A 51 1.61 -13.59 -12.70
CA SER A 51 1.66 -12.15 -13.01
C SER A 51 0.29 -11.45 -12.92
N LEU A 52 -0.81 -12.20 -12.89
CA LEU A 52 -2.17 -11.66 -12.78
C LEU A 52 -2.40 -10.83 -11.51
N PRO A 53 -1.93 -11.26 -10.31
CA PRO A 53 -2.06 -10.45 -9.10
C PRO A 53 -1.32 -9.12 -9.21
N TYR A 54 -0.15 -9.11 -9.87
CA TYR A 54 0.61 -7.88 -10.12
C TYR A 54 -0.15 -6.93 -11.05
N ALA A 55 -0.76 -7.45 -12.13
CA ALA A 55 -1.60 -6.66 -13.02
C ALA A 55 -2.81 -6.07 -12.28
N ALA A 56 -3.48 -6.87 -11.44
CA ALA A 56 -4.59 -6.40 -10.60
C ALA A 56 -4.14 -5.31 -9.60
N ALA A 57 -2.97 -5.47 -8.98
CA ALA A 57 -2.39 -4.46 -8.11
C ALA A 57 -2.11 -3.14 -8.85
N MET A 58 -1.60 -3.20 -10.09
CA MET A 58 -1.39 -2.01 -10.92
C MET A 58 -2.70 -1.30 -11.29
N ILE A 59 -3.76 -2.05 -11.58
CA ILE A 59 -5.10 -1.48 -11.81
C ILE A 59 -5.62 -0.79 -10.54
N GLY A 60 -5.49 -1.45 -9.39
CA GLY A 60 -5.84 -0.88 -8.09
C GLY A 60 -5.03 0.39 -7.78
N PHE A 61 -3.74 0.40 -8.12
CA PHE A 61 -2.88 1.57 -7.94
C PHE A 61 -3.29 2.74 -8.84
N ALA A 62 -3.64 2.48 -10.10
CA ALA A 62 -4.16 3.51 -11.01
C ALA A 62 -5.48 4.12 -10.49
N ALA A 63 -6.41 3.27 -10.07
CA ALA A 63 -7.69 3.71 -9.48
C ALA A 63 -7.48 4.47 -8.17
N GLY A 64 -6.56 4.01 -7.31
CA GLY A 64 -6.19 4.66 -6.06
C GLY A 64 -5.64 6.06 -6.27
N ASN A 65 -4.70 6.25 -7.22
CA ASN A 65 -4.16 7.58 -7.52
C ASN A 65 -5.23 8.56 -8.01
N LEU A 66 -6.14 8.10 -8.87
CA LEU A 66 -7.22 8.94 -9.41
C LEU A 66 -8.23 9.37 -8.34
N THR A 67 -8.49 8.52 -7.35
CA THR A 67 -9.52 8.77 -6.33
C THR A 67 -8.96 9.42 -5.07
N LEU A 68 -7.78 9.01 -4.62
CA LEU A 68 -7.17 9.48 -3.38
C LEU A 68 -6.53 10.87 -3.53
N GLY A 69 -6.01 11.24 -4.69
CA GLY A 69 -5.45 12.58 -4.93
C GLY A 69 -6.47 13.69 -4.65
N PRO A 70 -7.61 13.72 -5.37
CA PRO A 70 -8.68 14.69 -5.10
C PRO A 70 -9.28 14.59 -3.69
N ALA A 71 -9.29 13.39 -3.10
CA ALA A 71 -9.78 13.18 -1.74
C ALA A 71 -8.87 13.84 -0.69
N VAL A 72 -7.54 13.77 -0.86
CA VAL A 72 -6.57 14.43 0.04
C VAL A 72 -6.76 15.95 -0.02
N ASP A 73 -6.95 16.51 -1.21
CA ASP A 73 -7.13 17.95 -1.39
C ASP A 73 -8.43 18.46 -0.75
N ARG A 74 -9.47 17.61 -0.69
CA ARG A 74 -10.79 17.99 -0.15
C ARG A 74 -10.96 17.73 1.35
N TRP A 75 -10.42 16.64 1.88
CA TRP A 75 -10.62 16.22 3.28
C TRP A 75 -9.35 16.29 4.13
N GLY A 76 -8.21 16.64 3.53
CA GLY A 76 -6.91 16.63 4.18
C GLY A 76 -6.27 15.24 4.20
N ILE A 77 -4.98 15.20 4.52
CA ILE A 77 -4.17 13.98 4.40
C ILE A 77 -4.49 12.92 5.47
N THR A 78 -4.82 13.34 6.70
CA THR A 78 -5.01 12.43 7.84
C THR A 78 -6.17 11.43 7.66
N PRO A 79 -7.41 11.86 7.35
CA PRO A 79 -8.52 10.92 7.18
C PRO A 79 -8.33 10.01 5.95
N VAL A 80 -7.73 10.53 4.89
CA VAL A 80 -7.47 9.76 3.66
C VAL A 80 -6.38 8.72 3.88
N LEU A 81 -5.31 9.06 4.61
CA LEU A 81 -4.28 8.10 5.03
C LEU A 81 -4.86 6.98 5.90
N ALA A 82 -5.70 7.32 6.88
CA ALA A 82 -6.33 6.33 7.74
C ALA A 82 -7.22 5.37 6.94
N PHE A 83 -8.02 5.90 6.02
CA PHE A 83 -8.84 5.08 5.12
C PHE A 83 -7.99 4.15 4.24
N SER A 84 -6.94 4.67 3.62
CA SER A 84 -6.01 3.88 2.80
C SER A 84 -5.31 2.78 3.60
N ALA A 85 -4.92 3.06 4.85
CA ALA A 85 -4.32 2.07 5.73
C ALA A 85 -5.28 0.92 6.07
N ILE A 86 -6.56 1.24 6.36
CA ILE A 86 -7.60 0.23 6.61
C ILE A 86 -7.84 -0.61 5.35
N LEU A 87 -7.93 0.04 4.18
CA LEU A 87 -8.13 -0.64 2.90
C LEU A 87 -6.96 -1.60 2.59
N GLN A 88 -5.73 -1.16 2.85
CA GLN A 88 -4.53 -1.99 2.70
C GLN A 88 -4.56 -3.20 3.64
N ALA A 89 -4.90 -2.99 4.93
CA ALA A 89 -5.00 -4.07 5.91
C ALA A 89 -6.08 -5.09 5.52
N LEU A 90 -7.25 -4.64 5.08
CA LEU A 90 -8.31 -5.50 4.58
C LEU A 90 -7.87 -6.30 3.34
N GLY A 91 -7.16 -5.67 2.41
CA GLY A 91 -6.63 -6.34 1.23
C GLY A 91 -5.68 -7.48 1.58
N PHE A 92 -4.74 -7.26 2.50
CA PHE A 92 -3.84 -8.32 2.99
C PHE A 92 -4.58 -9.41 3.77
N LEU A 93 -5.57 -9.03 4.57
CA LEU A 93 -6.35 -9.99 5.35
C LEU A 93 -7.18 -10.89 4.43
N LEU A 94 -7.84 -10.31 3.42
CA LEU A 94 -8.54 -11.08 2.38
C LEU A 94 -7.59 -11.97 1.59
N ALA A 95 -6.39 -11.49 1.26
CA ALA A 95 -5.37 -12.29 0.59
C ALA A 95 -4.91 -13.49 1.45
N SER A 96 -4.84 -13.34 2.77
CA SER A 96 -4.43 -14.43 3.67
C SER A 96 -5.45 -15.58 3.74
N VAL A 97 -6.72 -15.32 3.43
CA VAL A 97 -7.79 -16.33 3.39
C VAL A 97 -8.12 -16.79 1.97
N ALA A 98 -7.47 -16.20 0.95
CA ALA A 98 -7.69 -16.55 -0.44
C ALA A 98 -7.07 -17.91 -0.74
N GLY A 99 -7.91 -18.92 -1.03
CA GLY A 99 -7.47 -20.27 -1.37
C GLY A 99 -7.09 -20.49 -2.83
N SER A 100 -7.18 -19.47 -3.68
CA SER A 100 -6.81 -19.55 -5.10
C SER A 100 -6.47 -18.20 -5.71
N ILE A 101 -5.56 -18.19 -6.69
CA ILE A 101 -5.19 -17.03 -7.54
C ILE A 101 -6.23 -16.77 -8.63
N ALA A 102 -6.93 -17.80 -9.09
CA ALA A 102 -7.96 -17.75 -10.12
C ALA A 102 -9.17 -18.58 -9.67
N VAL A 103 -10.38 -18.16 -10.04
CA VAL A 103 -11.56 -19.02 -9.90
C VAL A 103 -11.30 -20.39 -10.52
#